data_AF-A0A916TGZ6-F1
#
_entry.id   AF-A0A916TGZ6-F1
#
_cell.length_a   1.000
_cell.length_b   1.000
_cell.length_c   1.000
_cell.angle_alpha   90.00
_cell.angle_beta   90.00
_cell.angle_gamma   90.00
#
_symmetry.space_group_name_H-M   'P 1'
#
loop_
_entity.id
_entity.type
_entity.pdbx_description
1 polymer ?
#
loop_
_entity_poly.entity_id
_entity_poly.type
_entity_poly.pdbx_seq_one_letter_code
_entity_poly.pdbx_strand_id
1 'polypeptide(L)'
;MHHQMKTDGVFLDDQYIDENGKARQVFYTQNGATIHGYAESGDDLFPTLRDITFTDPEPPPKPPPPQPNTPESPTRRRSRLADTHARRRQERERNRKALEVKGEQEARRAIEDRPPF
;
A
#
# COMPACT_ATOMS: atom_id res chain seq x y z
N MET A 1 -26.79 -12.86 13.77
CA MET A 1 -25.88 -12.20 12.81
C MET A 1 -24.66 -13.08 12.64
N HIS A 2 -24.63 -13.91 11.60
CA HIS A 2 -23.40 -14.60 11.20
C HIS A 2 -22.52 -13.57 10.48
N HIS A 3 -21.59 -12.98 11.21
CA HIS A 3 -20.51 -12.19 10.63
C HIS A 3 -19.70 -13.16 9.76
N GLN A 4 -19.48 -12.77 8.50
CA GLN A 4 -18.57 -13.50 7.62
C GLN A 4 -17.20 -13.47 8.29
N MET A 5 -16.80 -14.62 8.86
CA MET A 5 -15.49 -14.85 9.43
C MET A 5 -14.50 -14.69 8.28
N LYS A 6 -13.87 -13.51 8.16
CA LYS A 6 -12.62 -13.41 7.41
C LYS A 6 -11.67 -14.39 8.07
N THR A 7 -10.98 -15.19 7.27
CA THR A 7 -10.07 -16.22 7.79
C THR A 7 -9.02 -15.55 8.67
N ASP A 8 -9.20 -15.65 9.99
CA ASP A 8 -8.28 -15.19 11.03
C ASP A 8 -7.05 -16.11 11.05
N GLY A 9 -6.26 -16.09 9.97
CA GLY A 9 -4.87 -16.48 10.02
C GLY A 9 -4.07 -15.20 10.02
N VAL A 10 -3.42 -14.87 11.14
CA VAL A 10 -2.53 -13.72 11.31
C VAL A 10 -1.26 -13.93 10.47
N PHE A 11 -1.43 -14.00 9.15
CA PHE A 11 -0.34 -13.89 8.21
C PHE A 11 -0.09 -12.40 8.04
N LEU A 12 0.96 -11.92 8.69
CA LEU A 12 1.42 -10.56 8.49
C LEU A 12 2.35 -10.60 7.29
N ASP A 13 1.86 -10.07 6.18
CA ASP A 13 2.64 -9.87 4.96
C ASP A 13 3.31 -8.51 5.05
N ASP A 14 4.64 -8.51 5.13
CA ASP A 14 5.46 -7.31 5.15
C ASP A 14 6.30 -7.23 3.87
N GLN A 15 6.33 -6.05 3.28
CA GLN A 15 7.08 -5.77 2.07
C GLN A 15 7.96 -4.54 2.30
N TYR A 16 9.27 -4.75 2.25
CA TYR A 16 10.26 -3.69 2.46
C TYR A 16 11.30 -3.66 1.35
N ILE A 17 12.00 -2.53 1.23
CA ILE A 17 13.12 -2.37 0.31
C ILE A 17 14.40 -2.76 1.06
N ASP A 18 15.15 -3.71 0.52
CA ASP A 18 16.44 -4.12 1.09
C ASP A 18 17.54 -3.08 0.83
N GLU A 19 18.73 -3.33 1.41
CA GLU A 19 19.91 -2.46 1.26
C GLU A 19 20.35 -2.29 -0.20
N ASN A 20 19.93 -3.20 -1.09
CA ASN A 20 20.22 -3.17 -2.52
C ASN A 20 19.09 -2.51 -3.34
N GLY A 21 18.09 -1.91 -2.68
CA GLY A 21 16.98 -1.27 -3.35
C GLY A 21 15.92 -2.24 -3.89
N LYS A 22 15.96 -3.52 -3.52
CA LYS A 22 15.03 -4.54 -4.03
C LYS A 22 13.87 -4.78 -3.08
N ALA A 23 12.67 -4.94 -3.62
CA ALA A 23 11.50 -5.31 -2.84
C ALA A 23 11.63 -6.75 -2.33
N ARG A 24 11.52 -6.91 -1.02
CA ARG A 24 11.50 -8.20 -0.31
C ARG A 24 10.17 -8.38 0.36
N GLN A 25 9.66 -9.61 0.32
CA GLN A 25 8.42 -10.00 0.98
C GLN A 25 8.72 -10.98 2.12
N VAL A 26 8.06 -10.81 3.25
CA VAL A 26 8.20 -11.67 4.42
C VAL A 26 6.82 -11.93 5.00
N PHE A 27 6.53 -13.21 5.24
CA PHE A 27 5.30 -13.66 5.89
C PHE A 27 5.61 -14.11 7.30
N TYR A 28 4.99 -13.47 8.28
CA TYR A 28 5.04 -13.92 9.67
C TYR A 28 3.85 -14.84 9.93
N THR A 29 4.14 -16.07 10.35
CA THR A 29 3.12 -17.03 10.75
C THR A 29 2.73 -16.83 12.21
N GLN A 30 1.54 -17.30 12.56
CA GLN A 30 1.02 -17.31 13.94
C GLN A 30 1.91 -18.04 14.95
N ASN A 31 2.76 -18.97 14.50
CA ASN A 31 3.69 -19.70 15.36
C ASN A 31 5.02 -18.95 15.58
N GLY A 32 5.13 -17.70 15.09
CA GLY A 32 6.36 -16.91 15.13
C GLY A 32 7.39 -17.31 14.07
N ALA A 33 7.05 -18.23 13.15
CA ALA A 33 7.95 -18.55 12.05
C ALA A 33 7.91 -17.45 10.99
N THR A 34 9.09 -17.07 10.53
CA THR A 34 9.29 -16.11 9.43
C THR A 34 9.51 -16.90 8.14
N ILE A 35 8.63 -16.71 7.17
CA ILE A 35 8.75 -17.29 5.83
C ILE A 35 9.16 -16.16 4.88
N HIS A 36 10.33 -16.28 4.26
CA HIS A 36 10.71 -15.36 3.20
C HIS A 36 9.88 -15.66 1.96
N GLY A 37 9.12 -14.66 1.50
CA GLY A 37 8.42 -14.73 0.24
C GLY A 37 9.40 -14.75 -0.92
N TYR A 38 8.95 -15.26 -2.07
CA TYR A 38 9.71 -15.15 -3.30
C TYR A 38 10.03 -13.68 -3.58
N ALA A 39 11.22 -13.39 -4.08
CA ALA A 39 11.51 -12.07 -4.58
C ALA A 39 10.54 -11.79 -5.74
N GLU A 40 9.55 -10.91 -5.53
CA GLU A 40 8.62 -10.47 -6.60
C GLU A 40 9.37 -9.85 -7.79
N SER A 41 10.67 -9.55 -7.64
CA SER A 41 11.57 -9.19 -8.73
C SER A 41 11.82 -10.32 -9.75
N GLY A 42 11.40 -11.56 -9.46
CA GLY A 42 11.63 -12.73 -10.31
C GLY A 42 13.07 -13.28 -10.24
N ASP A 43 13.94 -12.65 -9.44
CA ASP A 43 15.36 -12.96 -9.33
C ASP A 43 15.64 -14.39 -8.79
N ASP A 44 14.69 -14.97 -8.07
CA ASP A 44 14.82 -16.34 -7.54
C ASP A 44 14.63 -17.40 -8.62
N LEU A 45 13.84 -17.09 -9.65
CA LEU A 45 13.61 -17.95 -10.82
C LEU A 45 14.62 -17.64 -11.93
N PHE A 46 15.02 -16.38 -12.05
CA PHE A 46 15.89 -15.87 -13.11
C PHE A 46 17.05 -15.07 -12.50
N PRO A 47 18.14 -15.73 -12.07
CA PRO A 47 19.25 -15.06 -11.40
C PRO A 47 19.88 -13.92 -12.22
N THR A 48 19.79 -14.01 -13.55
CA THR A 48 20.31 -13.00 -14.49
C THR A 48 19.59 -11.65 -14.40
N LEU A 49 18.38 -11.59 -13.85
CA LEU A 49 17.68 -10.33 -13.60
C LEU A 49 18.41 -9.47 -12.54
N ARG A 50 19.25 -10.08 -11.71
CA ARG A 50 20.05 -9.36 -10.70
C ARG A 50 21.08 -8.42 -11.32
N ASP A 51 21.51 -8.70 -12.54
CA ASP A 51 22.54 -7.95 -13.26
C ASP A 51 21.95 -6.84 -14.14
N ILE A 52 20.62 -6.80 -14.30
CA ILE A 52 19.93 -5.81 -15.14
C ILE A 52 19.63 -4.57 -14.31
N THR A 53 20.23 -3.44 -14.70
CA THR A 53 19.92 -2.13 -14.14
C THR A 53 18.96 -1.38 -15.04
N PHE A 54 17.79 -1.00 -14.51
CA PHE A 54 16.91 -0.05 -15.19
C PHE A 54 17.43 1.36 -14.97
N THR A 55 17.80 2.04 -16.05
CA THR A 55 18.06 3.47 -16.04
C THR A 55 16.76 4.21 -16.34
N ASP A 56 16.52 5.34 -15.69
CA ASP A 56 15.41 6.20 -16.08
C ASP A 56 15.54 6.55 -17.57
N PRO A 57 14.44 6.47 -18.35
CA PRO A 57 14.48 6.91 -19.72
C PRO A 57 14.86 8.39 -19.77
N GLU A 58 15.58 8.79 -20.81
CA GLU A 58 15.86 10.21 -21.04
C GLU A 58 14.52 10.98 -21.02
N PRO A 59 14.42 12.08 -20.26
CA PRO A 59 13.17 12.81 -20.17
C PRO A 59 12.72 13.20 -21.57
N PRO A 60 11.41 13.06 -21.89
CA PRO A 60 10.93 13.40 -23.21
C PRO A 60 11.31 14.85 -23.55
N PRO A 61 11.61 15.14 -24.83
CA PRO A 61 11.90 16.51 -25.25
C PRO A 61 10.76 17.42 -24.80
N LYS A 62 11.13 18.63 -24.33
CA LYS A 62 10.12 19.61 -23.90
C LYS A 62 9.12 19.81 -25.05
N PRO A 63 7.81 19.82 -24.77
CA PRO A 63 6.83 20.11 -25.80
C PRO A 63 7.14 21.48 -26.43
N PRO A 64 6.91 21.65 -27.74
CA PRO A 64 7.08 22.94 -28.39
C PRO A 64 6.20 24.00 -27.69
N PRO A 65 6.62 25.27 -27.70
CA PRO A 65 5.82 26.34 -27.10
C PRO A 65 4.41 26.34 -27.70
N PRO A 66 3.37 26.58 -26.89
CA PRO A 66 1.99 26.58 -27.37
C PRO A 66 1.85 27.61 -28.50
N GLN A 67 1.23 27.21 -29.60
CA GLN A 67 0.93 28.15 -30.67
C GLN A 67 -0.12 29.16 -30.16
N PRO A 68 0.04 30.46 -30.44
CA PRO A 68 -0.77 31.52 -29.84
C PRO A 68 -2.28 31.47 -30.18
N ASN A 69 -2.72 30.58 -31.07
CA ASN A 69 -4.09 30.54 -31.60
C ASN A 69 -4.82 29.20 -31.47
N THR A 70 -4.33 28.26 -30.66
CA THR A 70 -5.08 27.03 -30.38
C THR A 70 -6.06 27.30 -29.22
N PRO A 71 -7.38 27.23 -29.42
CA PRO A 71 -8.31 27.29 -28.30
C PRO A 71 -8.01 26.13 -27.36
N GLU A 72 -7.66 26.44 -26.10
CA GLU A 72 -7.44 25.42 -25.09
C GLU A 72 -8.73 24.58 -24.97
N SER A 73 -8.62 23.31 -25.33
CA SER A 73 -9.69 22.36 -25.04
C SER A 73 -9.92 22.36 -23.53
N PRO A 74 -11.16 22.34 -23.03
CA PRO A 74 -11.42 22.34 -21.60
C PRO A 74 -10.77 21.09 -20.97
N THR A 75 -9.57 21.25 -20.42
CA THR A 75 -8.88 20.17 -19.72
C THR A 75 -9.67 19.88 -18.46
N ARG A 76 -10.12 18.63 -18.32
CA ARG A 76 -10.73 18.12 -17.09
C ARG A 76 -9.80 18.49 -15.94
N ARG A 77 -10.28 19.31 -14.99
CA ARG A 77 -9.45 19.90 -13.90
C ARG A 77 -8.65 18.87 -13.10
N ARG A 78 -9.05 17.59 -13.14
CA ARG A 78 -8.36 16.46 -12.50
C ARG A 78 -8.45 15.21 -13.37
N SER A 79 -7.33 14.49 -13.46
CA SER A 79 -7.27 13.19 -14.11
C SER A 79 -8.07 12.16 -13.30
N ARG A 80 -8.61 11.14 -13.97
CA ARG A 80 -9.34 10.04 -13.33
C ARG A 80 -8.49 9.33 -12.26
N LEU A 81 -7.18 9.25 -12.49
CA LEU A 81 -6.21 8.68 -11.55
C LEU A 81 -6.15 9.54 -10.26
N ALA A 82 -6.05 10.86 -10.40
CA ALA A 82 -6.04 11.77 -9.26
C ALA A 82 -7.33 11.68 -8.43
N ASP A 83 -8.49 11.60 -9.10
CA ASP A 83 -9.79 11.40 -8.43
C ASP A 83 -9.84 10.06 -7.67
N THR A 84 -9.31 9.00 -8.26
CA THR A 84 -9.25 7.66 -7.65
C THR A 84 -8.34 7.65 -6.41
N HIS A 85 -7.16 8.27 -6.49
CA HIS A 85 -6.25 8.41 -5.35
C HIS A 85 -6.84 9.28 -4.24
N ALA A 86 -7.56 10.35 -4.57
CA ALA A 86 -8.25 11.20 -3.59
C ALA A 86 -9.32 10.40 -2.84
N ARG A 87 -10.15 9.63 -3.58
CA ARG A 87 -11.17 8.75 -2.98
C ARG A 87 -10.55 7.72 -2.03
N ARG A 88 -9.51 7.01 -2.47
CA ARG A 88 -8.81 6.00 -1.65
C ARG A 88 -8.17 6.61 -0.41
N ARG A 89 -7.62 7.83 -0.50
CA ARG A 89 -7.05 8.53 0.67
C ARG A 89 -8.12 8.85 1.70
N GLN A 90 -9.26 9.42 1.28
CA GLN A 90 -10.38 9.66 2.20
C GLN A 90 -10.90 8.37 2.84
N GLU A 91 -11.01 7.29 2.07
CA GLU A 91 -11.48 6.00 2.57
C GLU A 91 -10.54 5.44 3.63
N ARG A 92 -9.22 5.53 3.42
CA ARG A 92 -8.21 5.14 4.42
C ARG A 92 -8.25 5.99 5.68
N GLU A 93 -8.44 7.30 5.57
CA GLU A 93 -8.58 8.18 6.73
C GLU A 93 -9.83 7.84 7.55
N ARG A 94 -10.96 7.55 6.89
CA ARG A 94 -12.17 7.08 7.58
C ARG A 94 -11.92 5.75 8.29
N ASN A 95 -11.28 4.80 7.62
CA ASN A 95 -10.95 3.51 8.21
C ASN A 95 -10.00 3.66 9.41
N ARG A 96 -9.01 4.55 9.33
CA ARG A 96 -8.09 4.84 10.43
C ARG A 96 -8.85 5.38 11.65
N LYS A 97 -9.71 6.37 11.46
CA LYS A 97 -10.56 6.92 12.55
C LYS A 97 -11.50 5.86 13.13
N ALA A 98 -12.07 5.00 12.29
CA ALA A 98 -12.94 3.92 12.75
C ALA A 98 -12.18 2.90 13.61
N LEU A 99 -10.93 2.59 13.26
CA LEU A 99 -10.06 1.72 14.06
C LEU A 99 -9.67 2.36 15.39
N GLU A 100 -9.33 3.66 15.40
CA GLU A 100 -9.03 4.42 16.62
C GLU A 100 -10.22 4.38 17.59
N VAL A 101 -11.42 4.71 17.09
CA VAL A 101 -12.65 4.68 17.90
C VAL A 101 -12.96 3.26 18.40
N LYS A 102 -12.76 2.23 17.58
CA LYS A 102 -12.97 0.83 17.99
C LYS A 102 -11.98 0.44 19.10
N GLY A 103 -10.71 0.79 18.95
CA GLY A 103 -9.69 0.55 19.96
C GLY A 103 -9.97 1.28 21.28
N GLU A 104 -10.44 2.53 21.22
CA GLU A 104 -10.87 3.26 22.42
C GLU A 104 -12.07 2.62 23.11
N GLN A 105 -13.07 2.14 22.35
CA GLN A 105 -14.23 1.45 22.91
C GLN A 105 -13.85 0.12 23.55
N GLU A 106 -12.95 -0.64 22.93
CA GLU A 106 -12.41 -1.89 23.48
C GLU A 106 -11.59 -1.64 24.75
N ALA A 107 -10.76 -0.60 24.77
CA ALA A 107 -10.00 -0.20 25.97
C ALA A 107 -10.92 0.23 27.12
N ARG A 108 -12.00 0.99 26.83
CA ARG A 108 -13.00 1.37 27.84
C ARG A 108 -13.73 0.15 28.42
N ARG A 109 -14.15 -0.78 27.57
CA ARG A 109 -14.77 -2.05 28.02
C ARG A 109 -13.81 -2.87 28.87
N ALA A 110 -12.54 -2.96 28.49
CA ALA A 110 -11.53 -3.68 29.27
C ALA A 110 -11.28 -3.06 30.67
N ILE A 111 -11.47 -1.75 30.82
CA ILE A 111 -11.41 -1.07 32.12
C ILE A 111 -12.67 -1.37 32.96
N GLU A 112 -13.84 -1.44 32.32
CA GLU A 112 -15.12 -1.72 32.98
C GLU A 112 -15.26 -3.19 33.42
N ASP A 113 -14.76 -4.14 32.62
CA ASP A 113 -14.75 -5.58 32.93
C ASP A 113 -13.66 -5.98 33.95
N ARG A 114 -12.86 -5.04 34.45
CA ARG A 114 -11.82 -5.32 35.44
C ARG A 114 -12.47 -5.54 36.82
N PRO A 115 -12.35 -6.74 37.42
CA PRO A 115 -13.00 -7.01 38.70
C PRO A 115 -12.43 -6.11 39.80
N PRO A 116 -13.28 -5.60 40.71
CA PRO A 116 -12.77 -4.99 41.93
C PRO A 116 -12.06 -6.06 42.75
N PHE A 117 -10.96 -5.66 43.40
CA PHE A 117 -10.06 -6.52 44.19
C PHE A 117 -10.81 -7.49 45.13
#